data_AF-A0A8H4UYY2-F1
#
_entry.id   AF-A0A8H4UYY2-F1
#
_cell.length_a   1.000
_cell.length_b   1.000
_cell.length_c   1.000
_cell.angle_alpha   90.00
_cell.angle_beta   90.00
_cell.angle_gamma   90.00
#
_symmetry.space_group_name_H-M   'P 1'
#
loop_
_entity.id
_entity.type
_entity.pdbx_description
1 polymer ?
#
loop_
_entity_poly.entity_id
_entity_poly.type
_entity_poly.pdbx_seq_one_letter_code
_entity_poly.pdbx_strand_id
1 'polypeptide(L)'
;MYATLYYAQPSGSTIVQVVYTMLYPQVTLENSQDIDTVVCSGDDIMTIVLSTKVAYNIVSQWPQSNLILITNTASCNSASQRGVYMVSSYTADESSLTVTLQISATTWADVSETMQISYGTGSTNSGSSVSYTPSCSAPIATSTSPSSATSTDVSYTDLTPEEKKIVAYLTANNTYDDNGNIAVTMPASTTSVTAPSYDPNAAST
;
A
#
# COMPACT_ATOMS: atom_id res chain seq x y z
N MET A 1 5.19 1.37 3.85
CA MET A 1 5.01 0.04 4.47
C MET A 1 4.81 -0.98 3.36
N TYR A 2 5.00 -2.29 3.57
CA TYR A 2 4.80 -3.28 2.51
C TYR A 2 3.73 -4.32 2.85
N ALA A 3 2.95 -4.73 1.86
CA ALA A 3 2.13 -5.93 1.90
C ALA A 3 2.64 -6.94 0.87
N THR A 4 2.96 -8.16 1.31
CA THR A 4 3.42 -9.23 0.43
C THR A 4 2.36 -10.33 0.39
N LEU A 5 1.85 -10.60 -0.80
CA LEU A 5 0.85 -11.63 -1.04
C LEU A 5 1.44 -12.71 -1.94
N TYR A 6 1.13 -13.96 -1.62
CA TYR A 6 1.53 -15.12 -2.41
C TYR A 6 0.33 -15.78 -3.06
N TYR A 7 0.53 -16.21 -4.30
CA TYR A 7 -0.40 -17.04 -5.06
C TYR A 7 0.36 -18.26 -5.56
N ALA A 8 -0.17 -19.45 -5.31
CA ALA A 8 0.39 -20.69 -5.82
C ALA A 8 -0.55 -21.27 -6.88
N GLN A 9 0.03 -21.81 -7.95
CA GLN A 9 -0.71 -22.56 -8.94
C GLN A 9 -1.35 -23.80 -8.30
N PRO A 10 -2.66 -24.03 -8.46
CA PRO A 10 -3.28 -25.28 -8.03
C PRO A 10 -2.58 -26.47 -8.68
N SER A 11 -2.04 -27.38 -7.87
CA SER A 11 -1.36 -28.61 -8.33
C SER A 11 -0.14 -28.39 -9.25
N GLY A 12 0.50 -27.22 -9.18
CA GLY A 12 1.72 -26.89 -9.93
C GLY A 12 2.83 -26.35 -9.03
N SER A 13 3.97 -26.00 -9.63
CA SER A 13 5.11 -25.41 -8.92
C SER A 13 5.21 -23.90 -9.09
N THR A 14 4.35 -23.27 -9.90
CA THR A 14 4.42 -21.83 -10.14
C THR A 14 3.91 -21.06 -8.93
N ILE A 15 4.67 -20.07 -8.49
CA ILE A 15 4.28 -19.13 -7.44
C ILE A 15 4.44 -17.71 -7.98
N VAL A 16 3.48 -16.87 -7.62
CA VAL A 16 3.51 -15.43 -7.84
C VAL A 16 3.60 -14.75 -6.49
N GLN A 17 4.61 -13.91 -6.34
CA GLN A 17 4.72 -12.96 -5.24
C GLN A 17 4.26 -11.60 -5.75
N VAL A 18 3.36 -10.97 -5.01
CA VAL A 18 2.94 -9.59 -5.24
C VAL A 18 3.33 -8.75 -4.03
N VAL A 19 4.12 -7.71 -4.25
CA VAL A 19 4.55 -6.78 -3.20
C VAL A 19 3.93 -5.42 -3.48
N TYR A 20 3.15 -4.93 -2.53
CA TYR A 20 2.60 -3.58 -2.56
C TYR A 20 3.37 -2.66 -1.63
N THR A 21 3.67 -1.45 -2.07
CA THR A 21 4.06 -0.36 -1.18
C THR A 21 2.79 0.34 -0.73
N MET A 22 2.43 0.20 0.55
CA MET A 22 1.16 0.68 1.11
C MET A 22 1.27 2.12 1.61
N LEU A 23 0.22 2.90 1.35
CA LEU A 23 0.02 4.26 1.85
C LEU A 23 -0.33 4.30 3.36
N TYR A 24 -0.91 3.21 3.85
CA TYR A 24 -1.40 3.07 5.22
C TYR A 24 -0.77 1.87 5.91
N PRO A 25 -0.78 1.82 7.26
CA PRO A 25 -0.58 0.58 8.00
C PRO A 25 -1.44 -0.56 7.45
N GLN A 26 -0.90 -1.78 7.41
CA GLN A 26 -1.61 -2.94 6.85
C GLN A 26 -1.43 -4.19 7.69
N VAL A 27 -2.45 -5.03 7.74
CA VAL A 27 -2.36 -6.40 8.22
C VAL A 27 -3.06 -7.36 7.24
N THR A 28 -2.32 -8.39 6.81
CA THR A 28 -2.89 -9.56 6.13
C THR A 28 -3.36 -10.57 7.17
N LEU A 29 -4.65 -10.90 7.16
CA LEU A 29 -5.28 -11.81 8.13
C LEU A 29 -5.11 -13.29 7.78
N GLU A 30 -4.74 -13.58 6.54
CA GLU A 30 -4.58 -14.95 6.04
C GLU A 30 -3.34 -15.65 6.63
N ASN A 31 -3.45 -16.96 6.84
CA ASN A 31 -2.36 -17.84 7.29
C ASN A 31 -1.71 -17.45 8.63
N SER A 32 -2.38 -16.61 9.43
CA SER A 32 -2.00 -16.37 10.82
C SER A 32 -2.42 -17.53 11.70
N GLN A 33 -1.51 -18.05 12.52
CA GLN A 33 -1.85 -19.06 13.54
C GLN A 33 -2.61 -18.46 14.74
N ASP A 34 -2.56 -17.14 14.86
CA ASP A 34 -3.11 -16.37 15.97
C ASP A 34 -4.53 -15.83 15.69
N ILE A 35 -5.00 -15.96 14.45
CA ILE A 35 -6.36 -15.62 14.02
C ILE A 35 -7.11 -16.93 13.78
N ASP A 36 -8.15 -17.17 14.57
CA ASP A 36 -8.97 -18.38 14.45
C ASP A 36 -10.05 -18.19 13.37
N THR A 37 -10.81 -17.10 13.49
CA THR A 37 -11.95 -16.84 12.61
C THR A 37 -11.98 -15.38 12.18
N VAL A 38 -12.31 -15.15 10.91
CA VAL A 38 -12.69 -13.83 10.38
C VAL A 38 -14.08 -13.96 9.77
N VAL A 39 -14.98 -13.03 10.08
CA VAL A 39 -16.34 -12.99 9.50
C VAL A 39 -16.70 -11.55 9.16
N CYS A 40 -17.18 -11.31 7.94
CA CYS A 40 -17.85 -10.06 7.63
C CYS A 40 -19.37 -10.21 7.76
N SER A 41 -20.01 -9.19 8.31
CA SER A 41 -21.47 -9.09 8.42
C SER A 41 -21.89 -7.82 7.69
N GLY A 42 -22.58 -8.00 6.55
CA GLY A 42 -22.81 -6.88 5.63
C GLY A 42 -21.50 -6.41 4.98
N ASP A 43 -21.51 -5.17 4.51
CA ASP A 43 -20.39 -4.56 3.78
C ASP A 43 -19.51 -3.66 4.69
N ASP A 44 -19.88 -3.50 5.96
CA ASP A 44 -19.37 -2.48 6.87
C ASP A 44 -18.82 -3.01 8.20
N ILE A 45 -19.04 -4.29 8.54
CA ILE A 45 -18.55 -4.88 9.79
C ILE A 45 -17.71 -6.11 9.53
N MET A 46 -16.50 -6.13 10.12
CA MET A 46 -15.63 -7.31 10.20
C MET A 46 -15.42 -7.71 11.66
N THR A 47 -15.55 -8.99 11.95
CA THR A 47 -15.28 -9.58 13.27
C THR A 47 -14.12 -10.57 13.15
N ILE A 48 -13.13 -10.42 14.02
CA ILE A 48 -11.94 -11.26 14.12
C ILE A 48 -11.94 -11.94 15.49
N VAL A 49 -11.85 -13.26 15.51
CA VAL A 49 -11.67 -14.06 16.73
C VAL A 49 -10.23 -14.53 16.80
N LEU A 50 -9.59 -14.31 17.95
CA LEU A 50 -8.16 -14.56 18.14
C LEU A 50 -7.93 -15.83 18.95
N SER A 51 -6.90 -16.60 18.57
CA SER A 51 -6.60 -17.90 19.16
C SER A 51 -6.04 -17.80 20.58
N THR A 52 -5.43 -16.65 20.94
CA THR A 52 -4.74 -16.47 22.22
C THR A 52 -4.91 -15.08 22.80
N LYS A 53 -4.72 -14.96 24.11
CA LYS A 53 -4.69 -13.66 24.81
C LYS A 53 -3.50 -12.80 24.38
N VAL A 54 -2.39 -13.41 23.96
CA VAL A 54 -1.22 -12.70 23.43
C VAL A 54 -1.58 -12.04 22.10
N ALA A 55 -2.21 -12.79 21.19
CA ALA A 55 -2.73 -12.26 19.93
C ALA A 55 -3.69 -11.09 20.16
N TYR A 56 -4.62 -11.24 21.11
CA TYR A 56 -5.50 -10.15 21.53
C TYR A 56 -4.75 -8.90 21.96
N ASN A 57 -3.72 -9.03 22.79
CA ASN A 57 -2.94 -7.88 23.25
C ASN A 57 -2.13 -7.22 22.13
N ILE A 58 -1.79 -7.95 21.07
CA ILE A 58 -1.12 -7.41 19.88
C ILE A 58 -2.13 -6.66 19.01
N VAL A 59 -3.28 -7.27 18.74
CA VAL A 59 -4.35 -6.64 17.93
C VAL A 59 -4.92 -5.40 18.61
N SER A 60 -4.99 -5.38 19.95
CA SER A 60 -5.44 -4.21 20.69
C SER A 60 -4.51 -2.99 20.57
N GLN A 61 -3.29 -3.17 20.05
CA GLN A 61 -2.34 -2.10 19.76
C GLN A 61 -2.39 -1.62 18.30
N TRP A 62 -3.23 -2.23 17.46
CA TRP A 62 -3.38 -1.79 16.08
C TRP A 62 -3.95 -0.36 16.01
N PRO A 63 -3.64 0.37 14.93
CA PRO A 63 -4.29 1.66 14.69
C PRO A 63 -5.81 1.50 14.69
N GLN A 64 -6.49 2.36 15.45
CA GLN A 64 -7.95 2.36 15.56
C GLN A 64 -8.63 2.75 14.24
N SER A 65 -7.93 3.46 13.36
CA SER A 65 -8.40 3.90 12.05
C SER A 65 -7.23 3.97 11.07
N ASN A 66 -7.53 4.14 9.77
CA ASN A 66 -6.53 4.22 8.70
C ASN A 66 -5.61 2.98 8.67
N LEU A 67 -6.18 1.82 8.99
CA LEU A 67 -5.54 0.51 8.90
C LEU A 67 -6.17 -0.25 7.75
N ILE A 68 -5.35 -0.86 6.91
CA ILE A 68 -5.80 -1.73 5.83
C ILE A 68 -5.78 -3.18 6.31
N LEU A 69 -6.91 -3.85 6.17
CA LEU A 69 -7.03 -5.29 6.38
C LEU A 69 -7.15 -6.00 5.03
N ILE A 70 -6.36 -7.05 4.87
CA ILE A 70 -6.37 -7.89 3.67
C ILE A 70 -6.81 -9.29 4.08
N THR A 71 -7.84 -9.81 3.43
CA THR A 71 -8.38 -11.14 3.75
C THR A 71 -8.81 -11.91 2.50
N ASN A 72 -8.87 -13.23 2.62
CA ASN A 72 -9.47 -14.14 1.67
C ASN A 72 -10.48 -15.05 2.39
N THR A 73 -11.50 -14.43 2.98
CA THR A 73 -12.54 -15.11 3.74
C THR A 73 -13.83 -15.06 2.93
N ALA A 74 -14.47 -16.21 2.74
CA ALA A 74 -15.68 -16.33 1.91
C ALA A 74 -16.87 -15.45 2.37
N SER A 75 -16.96 -15.11 3.66
CA SER A 75 -17.97 -14.18 4.18
C SER A 75 -17.68 -12.71 3.84
N CYS A 76 -16.44 -12.38 3.48
CA CYS A 76 -15.99 -11.03 3.18
C CYS A 76 -15.80 -10.80 1.68
N ASN A 77 -15.41 -11.80 0.92
CA ASN A 77 -15.06 -11.64 -0.49
C ASN A 77 -15.36 -12.92 -1.28
N SER A 78 -15.47 -12.79 -2.60
CA SER A 78 -15.51 -13.96 -3.47
C SER A 78 -14.17 -14.72 -3.42
N ALA A 79 -14.22 -16.04 -3.58
CA ALA A 79 -13.04 -16.90 -3.49
C ALA A 79 -11.95 -16.60 -4.54
N SER A 80 -12.28 -15.83 -5.59
CA SER A 80 -11.36 -15.46 -6.66
C SER A 80 -10.55 -14.19 -6.38
N GLN A 81 -10.85 -13.45 -5.31
CA GLN A 81 -10.20 -12.18 -5.02
C GLN A 81 -9.92 -12.03 -3.53
N ARG A 82 -8.91 -11.24 -3.17
CA ARG A 82 -8.71 -10.81 -1.79
C ARG A 82 -9.52 -9.54 -1.53
N GLY A 83 -10.20 -9.51 -0.40
CA GLY A 83 -10.84 -8.30 0.10
C GLY A 83 -9.79 -7.34 0.67
N VAL A 84 -9.96 -6.05 0.39
CA VAL A 84 -9.14 -4.96 0.91
C VAL A 84 -10.06 -3.98 1.61
N TYR A 85 -9.82 -3.76 2.89
CA TYR A 85 -10.74 -3.04 3.76
C TYR A 85 -10.00 -1.97 4.55
N MET A 86 -10.51 -0.74 4.54
CA MET A 86 -10.02 0.31 5.41
C MET A 86 -10.83 0.34 6.71
N VAL A 87 -10.14 0.36 7.84
CA VAL A 87 -10.75 0.45 9.18
C VAL A 87 -11.02 1.91 9.53
N SER A 88 -12.23 2.20 9.98
CA SER A 88 -12.61 3.52 10.51
C SER A 88 -12.63 3.56 12.05
N SER A 89 -12.97 2.43 12.69
CA SER A 89 -12.94 2.25 14.14
C SER A 89 -12.97 0.76 14.49
N TYR A 90 -12.64 0.40 15.74
CA TYR A 90 -12.92 -0.94 16.24
C TYR A 90 -13.19 -0.98 17.74
N THR A 91 -13.81 -2.07 18.18
CA THR A 91 -14.01 -2.43 19.59
C THR A 91 -13.42 -3.81 19.84
N ALA A 92 -12.68 -3.97 20.94
CA ALA A 92 -12.08 -5.24 21.34
C ALA A 92 -12.70 -5.73 22.65
N ASP A 93 -13.11 -7.00 22.66
CA ASP A 93 -13.64 -7.70 23.83
C ASP A 93 -12.67 -8.79 24.27
N GLU A 94 -12.05 -8.58 25.43
CA GLU A 94 -11.09 -9.51 26.03
C GLU A 94 -11.73 -10.83 26.45
N SER A 95 -12.99 -10.82 26.88
CA SER A 95 -13.65 -12.01 27.42
C SER A 95 -13.90 -13.07 26.34
N SER A 96 -14.17 -12.61 25.12
CA SER A 96 -14.41 -13.43 23.93
C SER A 96 -13.22 -13.46 22.96
N LEU A 97 -12.10 -12.79 23.29
CA LEU A 97 -10.94 -12.60 22.42
C LEU A 97 -11.32 -12.12 21.01
N THR A 98 -12.35 -11.27 20.94
CA THR A 98 -12.97 -10.84 19.70
C THR A 98 -12.71 -9.37 19.45
N VAL A 99 -12.47 -9.02 18.18
CA VAL A 99 -12.32 -7.65 17.72
C VAL A 99 -13.33 -7.40 16.60
N THR A 100 -14.18 -6.40 16.79
CA THR A 100 -15.19 -5.97 15.81
C THR A 100 -14.79 -4.62 15.24
N LEU A 101 -14.59 -4.58 13.92
CA LEU A 101 -14.10 -3.43 13.18
C LEU A 101 -15.20 -2.88 12.28
N GLN A 102 -15.30 -1.56 12.24
CA GLN A 102 -16.02 -0.84 11.20
C GLN A 102 -15.09 -0.69 10.00
N ILE A 103 -15.51 -1.23 8.87
CA ILE A 103 -14.70 -1.33 7.65
C ILE A 103 -15.42 -0.70 6.46
N SER A 104 -14.63 -0.31 5.46
CA SER A 104 -15.15 0.02 4.13
C SER A 104 -14.29 -0.66 3.08
N ALA A 105 -14.93 -1.32 2.11
CA ALA A 105 -14.23 -1.87 0.95
C ALA A 105 -13.46 -0.78 0.21
N THR A 106 -12.23 -1.08 -0.20
CA THR A 106 -11.36 -0.17 -0.95
C THR A 106 -10.62 -0.93 -2.03
N THR A 107 -9.95 -0.23 -2.95
CA THR A 107 -9.15 -0.87 -4.00
C THR A 107 -7.66 -0.78 -3.69
N TRP A 108 -6.85 -1.64 -4.31
CA TRP A 108 -5.39 -1.56 -4.23
C TRP A 108 -4.86 -0.20 -4.73
N ALA A 109 -5.51 0.41 -5.73
CA ALA A 109 -5.11 1.71 -6.27
C ALA A 109 -5.28 2.84 -5.25
N ASP A 110 -6.25 2.73 -4.34
CA ASP A 110 -6.52 3.76 -3.33
C ASP A 110 -5.59 3.65 -2.11
N VAL A 111 -4.95 2.48 -1.91
CA VAL A 111 -4.21 2.17 -0.67
C VAL A 111 -2.74 1.81 -0.90
N SER A 112 -2.29 1.76 -2.15
CA SER A 112 -0.91 1.44 -2.49
C SER A 112 -0.31 2.41 -3.52
N GLU A 113 0.96 2.71 -3.36
CA GLU A 113 1.76 3.54 -4.28
C GLU A 113 2.27 2.72 -5.46
N THR A 114 2.72 1.50 -5.18
CA THR A 114 3.32 0.61 -6.18
C THR A 114 2.88 -0.83 -5.97
N MET A 115 2.83 -1.58 -7.07
CA MET A 115 2.60 -3.03 -7.10
C MET A 115 3.69 -3.69 -7.94
N GLN A 116 4.50 -4.55 -7.32
CA GLN A 116 5.52 -5.33 -7.99
C GLN A 116 5.11 -6.80 -8.03
N ILE A 117 5.24 -7.43 -9.19
CA ILE A 117 4.89 -8.84 -9.39
C ILE A 117 6.17 -9.59 -9.76
N SER A 118 6.47 -10.62 -8.98
CA SER A 118 7.59 -11.52 -9.24
C SER A 118 7.05 -12.92 -9.44
N TYR A 119 7.53 -13.58 -10.49
CA TYR A 119 7.20 -14.96 -10.80
C TYR A 119 8.35 -15.85 -10.36
N GLY A 120 8.02 -17.09 -10.02
CA GLY A 120 9.01 -18.08 -9.66
C GLY A 120 8.41 -19.45 -9.49
N THR A 121 9.24 -20.36 -9.02
CA THR A 121 8.84 -21.73 -8.75
C THR A 121 9.06 -22.06 -7.29
N GLY A 122 8.30 -23.03 -6.80
CA GLY A 122 8.43 -23.55 -5.45
C GLY A 122 7.63 -24.81 -5.25
N SER A 123 7.83 -25.39 -4.06
CA SER A 123 7.13 -26.59 -3.62
C SER A 123 6.20 -26.21 -2.49
N THR A 124 4.92 -26.56 -2.61
CA THR A 124 3.99 -26.51 -1.47
C THR A 124 4.33 -27.67 -0.56
N ASN A 125 5.31 -27.49 0.32
CA ASN A 125 5.58 -28.47 1.36
C ASN A 125 4.40 -28.41 2.34
N SER A 126 3.70 -29.54 2.46
CA SER A 126 2.49 -29.75 3.25
C SER A 126 2.36 -28.80 4.45
N GLY A 127 1.34 -27.94 4.43
CA GLY A 127 0.81 -27.30 5.63
C GLY A 127 0.83 -25.77 5.65
N SER A 128 1.97 -25.09 5.57
CA SER A 128 2.00 -23.63 5.85
C SER A 128 3.22 -22.85 5.35
N SER A 129 4.14 -23.47 4.60
CA SER A 129 5.35 -22.77 4.14
C SER A 129 5.57 -22.93 2.65
N VAL A 130 5.70 -21.80 1.96
CA VAL A 130 5.98 -21.72 0.54
C VAL A 130 7.45 -21.31 0.40
N SER A 131 8.31 -22.20 -0.10
CA SER A 131 9.66 -21.82 -0.52
C SER A 131 9.61 -21.29 -1.94
N TYR A 132 10.21 -20.13 -2.20
CA TYR A 132 10.15 -19.43 -3.49
C TYR A 132 11.56 -19.17 -4.02
N THR A 133 11.79 -19.49 -5.30
CA THR A 133 12.96 -19.06 -6.05
C THR A 133 12.52 -18.11 -7.16
N PRO A 134 12.91 -16.82 -7.13
CA PRO A 134 12.55 -15.88 -8.18
C PRO A 134 13.17 -16.29 -9.52
N SER A 135 12.37 -16.35 -10.57
CA SER A 135 12.85 -16.55 -11.94
C SER A 135 12.94 -15.23 -12.71
N CYS A 136 12.07 -14.26 -12.40
CA CYS A 136 12.09 -12.89 -12.92
C CYS A 136 11.40 -11.95 -11.92
N SER A 137 12.07 -10.86 -11.54
CA SER A 137 11.46 -9.70 -10.90
C SER A 137 11.30 -8.60 -11.95
N ALA A 138 10.09 -8.43 -12.47
CA ALA A 138 9.77 -7.30 -13.31
C ALA A 138 9.00 -6.28 -12.44
N PRO A 139 9.54 -5.09 -12.16
CA PRO A 139 8.70 -4.03 -11.63
C PRO A 139 7.67 -3.71 -12.72
N ILE A 140 6.40 -4.03 -12.47
CA ILE A 140 5.35 -3.39 -13.23
C ILE A 140 5.29 -1.98 -12.65
N ALA A 141 5.70 -0.99 -13.45
CA ALA A 141 5.35 0.38 -13.14
C ALA A 141 3.82 0.42 -13.13
N THR A 142 3.21 0.51 -11.94
CA THR A 142 1.88 1.09 -11.84
C THR A 142 2.07 2.54 -12.28
N SER A 143 1.87 2.76 -13.58
CA SER A 143 1.53 4.07 -14.11
C SER A 143 0.21 4.48 -13.47
N THR A 144 0.28 4.92 -12.22
CA THR A 144 -0.57 5.99 -11.74
C THR A 144 0.10 7.28 -12.20
N SER A 145 0.14 7.52 -13.51
CA SER A 145 -0.24 8.88 -13.88
C SER A 145 -1.64 9.02 -13.29
N PRO A 146 -1.88 9.89 -12.30
CA PRO A 146 -3.25 10.26 -11.99
C PRO A 146 -3.89 10.56 -13.34
N SER A 147 -5.07 9.99 -13.60
CA SER A 147 -5.82 10.29 -14.82
C SER A 147 -5.72 11.80 -15.01
N SER A 148 -5.06 12.26 -16.09
CA SER A 148 -4.90 13.68 -16.32
C SER A 148 -6.29 14.27 -16.24
N ALA A 149 -6.57 15.00 -15.17
CA ALA A 149 -7.72 15.85 -15.13
C ALA A 149 -7.43 16.88 -16.21
N THR A 150 -7.96 16.66 -17.40
CA THR A 150 -8.04 17.71 -18.41
C THR A 150 -8.97 18.75 -17.81
N SER A 151 -8.41 19.69 -17.05
CA SER A 151 -9.09 20.93 -16.74
C SER A 151 -9.19 21.67 -18.08
N THR A 152 -10.39 21.65 -18.67
CA THR A 152 -10.66 22.29 -19.95
C THR A 152 -11.01 23.77 -19.84
N ASP A 153 -10.90 24.41 -18.67
CA ASP A 153 -11.56 25.71 -18.46
C ASP A 153 -10.70 26.86 -17.92
N VAL A 154 -9.37 26.80 -18.04
CA VAL A 154 -8.55 27.99 -17.76
C VAL A 154 -7.54 28.22 -18.88
N SER A 155 -7.81 29.18 -19.74
CA SER A 155 -6.85 29.66 -20.74
C SER A 155 -5.82 30.59 -20.08
N TYR A 156 -4.57 30.58 -20.54
CA TYR A 156 -3.53 31.51 -20.08
C TYR A 156 -3.96 32.98 -20.17
N THR A 157 -4.83 33.30 -21.13
CA THR A 157 -5.41 34.63 -21.30
C THR A 157 -6.18 35.09 -20.08
N ASP A 158 -6.84 34.16 -19.38
CA ASP A 158 -7.81 34.41 -18.31
C ASP A 158 -7.14 34.53 -16.93
N LEU A 159 -5.83 34.27 -16.86
CA LEU A 159 -5.05 34.38 -15.65
C LEU A 159 -4.79 35.85 -15.28
N THR A 160 -4.80 36.13 -13.98
CA THR A 160 -4.36 37.40 -13.40
C THR A 160 -2.86 37.65 -13.63
N PRO A 161 -2.38 38.91 -13.51
CA PRO A 161 -0.94 39.22 -13.64
C PRO A 161 -0.07 38.43 -12.65
N GLU A 162 -0.55 38.17 -11.45
CA GLU A 162 0.14 37.41 -10.41
C GLU A 162 0.25 35.92 -10.77
N GLU A 163 -0.83 35.31 -11.27
CA GLU A 163 -0.83 33.92 -11.74
C GLU A 163 0.06 33.74 -12.97
N LYS A 164 0.10 34.72 -13.87
CA LYS A 164 1.00 34.73 -15.03
C LYS A 164 2.48 34.71 -14.62
N LYS A 165 2.83 35.33 -13.49
CA LYS A 165 4.20 35.24 -12.94
C LYS A 165 4.53 33.84 -12.44
N ILE A 166 3.57 33.16 -11.83
CA ILE A 166 3.73 31.77 -11.39
C ILE A 166 3.91 30.85 -12.60
N VAL A 167 3.09 31.00 -13.63
CA VAL A 167 3.25 30.24 -14.88
C VAL A 167 4.61 30.53 -15.53
N ALA A 168 5.01 31.79 -15.64
CA ALA A 168 6.33 32.16 -16.20
C ALA A 168 7.49 31.55 -15.39
N TYR A 169 7.39 31.51 -14.06
CA TYR A 169 8.38 30.88 -13.21
C TYR A 169 8.44 29.37 -13.45
N LEU A 170 7.29 28.70 -13.54
CA LEU A 170 7.25 27.26 -13.81
C LEU A 170 7.77 26.95 -15.22
N THR A 171 7.40 27.72 -16.23
CA THR A 171 7.89 27.56 -17.61
C THR A 171 9.40 27.76 -17.71
N ALA A 172 9.96 28.74 -16.99
CA ALA A 172 11.39 29.01 -17.02
C ALA A 172 12.23 27.96 -16.28
N ASN A 173 11.67 27.30 -15.26
CA ASN A 173 12.40 26.40 -14.36
C ASN A 173 12.11 24.91 -14.59
N ASN A 174 11.21 24.57 -15.51
CA ASN A 174 10.95 23.18 -15.88
C ASN A 174 11.26 22.95 -17.36
N THR A 175 11.75 21.76 -17.67
CA THR A 175 11.84 21.26 -19.04
C THR A 175 10.49 20.69 -19.45
N TYR A 176 10.06 20.95 -20.68
CA TYR A 176 8.83 20.41 -21.25
C TYR A 176 9.16 19.53 -22.45
N ASP A 177 8.35 18.49 -22.67
CA ASP A 177 8.44 17.66 -23.87
C ASP A 177 7.74 18.33 -25.07
N ASP A 178 7.86 17.73 -26.26
CA ASP A 178 7.26 18.24 -27.50
C ASP A 178 5.72 18.32 -27.44
N ASN A 179 5.10 17.66 -26.45
CA ASN A 179 3.67 17.64 -26.23
C ASN A 179 3.23 18.66 -25.16
N GLY A 180 4.16 19.47 -24.62
CA GLY A 180 3.89 20.50 -23.62
C GLY A 180 3.69 19.97 -22.20
N ASN A 181 4.02 18.70 -21.94
CA ASN A 181 4.05 18.17 -20.58
C ASN A 181 5.37 18.49 -19.92
N ILE A 182 5.40 18.59 -18.58
CA ILE A 182 6.67 18.71 -17.84
C ILE A 182 7.47 17.43 -18.09
N ALA A 183 8.60 17.55 -18.76
CA ALA A 183 9.51 16.46 -19.01
C ALA A 183 10.13 16.05 -17.67
N VAL A 184 9.75 14.87 -17.16
CA VAL A 184 10.25 14.27 -15.91
C VAL A 184 11.68 13.74 -16.11
N THR A 185 12.58 14.56 -16.62
CA THR A 185 14.01 14.36 -16.45
C THR A 185 14.42 15.31 -15.34
N MET A 186 14.30 14.86 -14.09
CA MET A 186 14.98 15.54 -12.99
C MET A 186 16.47 15.53 -13.33
N PRO A 187 17.13 16.69 -13.52
CA PRO A 187 18.58 16.67 -13.63
C PRO A 187 19.12 16.04 -12.36
N ALA A 188 19.99 15.03 -12.50
CA ALA A 188 20.70 14.51 -11.35
C ALA A 188 21.37 15.69 -10.65
N SER A 189 21.02 15.93 -9.38
CA SER A 189 21.71 16.91 -8.56
C SER A 189 23.13 16.39 -8.37
N THR A 190 24.06 16.84 -9.21
CA THR A 190 25.48 16.48 -9.13
C THR A 190 26.22 17.28 -8.07
N THR A 191 25.55 18.21 -7.39
CA THR A 191 26.09 18.84 -6.19
C THR A 191 26.13 17.83 -5.07
N SER A 192 27.32 17.26 -4.84
CA SER A 192 27.63 16.52 -3.63
C SER A 192 27.44 17.46 -2.44
N VAL A 193 26.42 17.22 -1.63
CA VAL A 193 26.28 17.94 -0.36
C VAL A 193 27.20 17.24 0.63
N THR A 194 28.39 17.81 0.86
CA THR A 194 29.25 17.35 1.95
C THR A 194 28.59 17.76 3.26
N ALA A 195 28.04 16.79 3.99
CA ALA A 195 27.55 17.04 5.34
C ALA A 195 28.70 17.62 6.19
N PRO A 196 28.46 18.68 6.98
CA PRO A 196 29.48 19.20 7.89
C PRO A 196 29.92 18.07 8.83
N SER A 197 31.22 17.94 9.07
CA SER A 197 31.71 16.92 10.01
C SER A 197 31.12 17.21 11.39
N TYR A 198 30.44 16.23 11.94
CA TYR A 198 29.94 16.29 13.31
C TYR A 198 31.14 16.37 14.27
N ASP A 199 31.34 17.53 14.90
CA ASP A 199 32.25 17.68 16.03
C ASP A 199 31.43 17.60 17.34
N PRO A 200 31.54 16.51 18.10
CA PRO A 200 30.80 16.33 19.35
C PRO A 200 31.17 17.35 20.44
N ASN A 201 32.21 18.16 20.25
CA ASN A 201 32.64 19.18 21.21
C ASN A 201 32.29 20.62 20.78
N ALA A 202 31.64 20.80 19.63
CA ALA A 202 31.21 22.13 19.20
C ALA A 202 30.11 22.65 20.14
N ALA A 203 30.41 23.70 20.90
CA ALA A 203 29.44 24.34 21.79
C ALA A 203 28.27 24.91 20.97
N SER A 204 27.05 24.54 21.33
CA SER A 204 25.82 25.04 20.71
C SER A 204 25.72 26.56 20.89
N THR A 205 25.87 27.32 19.80
CA THR A 205 25.48 28.73 19.73
C THR A 205 24.03 28.88 19.35
#